data_AF-A0A914RHQ8-F1
#
_entry.id   AF-A0A914RHQ8-F1
#
_cell.length_a   1.000
_cell.length_b   1.000
_cell.length_c   1.000
_cell.angle_alpha   90.00
_cell.angle_beta   90.00
_cell.angle_gamma   90.00
#
_symmetry.space_group_name_H-M   'P 1'
#
loop_
_entity.id
_entity.type
_entity.pdbx_description
1 polymer ?
#
loop_
_entity_poly.entity_id
_entity_poly.type
_entity_poly.pdbx_seq_one_letter_code
_entity_poly.pdbx_strand_id
1 'polypeptide(L)'
;MSQIKILVRPMISNPPIHGARIAARIRLLRLKDMKHMADRIISMRLHLRDMLKLEGSTRNWQHIVDQIGMFCYTGITPEQVQRLINDYSIYLTKDGRISVAGITNHNVAYLARALHNVTQ
;
A
#
# COMPACT_ATOMS: atom_id res chain seq x y z
N MET A 1 28.72 22.63 -16.70
CA MET A 1 27.36 22.06 -16.75
C MET A 1 27.36 20.73 -16.01
N SER A 2 26.36 20.42 -15.19
CA SER A 2 26.32 19.18 -14.41
C SER A 2 26.27 17.95 -15.33
N GLN A 3 26.99 16.87 -14.95
CA GLN A 3 27.08 15.60 -15.70
C GLN A 3 25.70 15.03 -16.09
N ILE A 4 24.69 15.28 -15.25
CA ILE A 4 23.30 14.87 -15.51
C ILE A 4 22.73 15.52 -16.78
N LYS A 5 23.06 16.78 -17.08
CA LYS A 5 22.58 17.45 -18.30
C LYS A 5 23.16 16.82 -19.58
N ILE A 6 24.42 16.35 -19.52
CA ILE A 6 25.06 15.66 -20.65
C ILE A 6 24.35 14.34 -20.95
N LEU A 7 23.93 13.61 -19.92
CA LEU A 7 23.18 12.36 -20.06
C LEU A 7 21.72 12.56 -20.50
N VAL A 8 21.03 13.58 -19.97
CA VAL A 8 19.60 13.83 -20.25
C VAL A 8 19.37 14.25 -21.71
N ARG A 9 20.29 15.03 -22.28
CA ARG A 9 20.15 15.57 -23.64
C ARG A 9 20.00 14.50 -24.74
N PRO A 10 20.84 13.44 -24.82
CA PRO A 10 20.64 12.36 -25.77
C PRO A 10 19.45 11.45 -25.44
N MET A 11 19.03 11.35 -24.17
CA MET A 11 17.92 10.45 -23.79
C MET A 11 16.54 11.06 -24.08
N ILE A 12 16.31 12.30 -23.66
CA ILE A 12 14.98 12.94 -23.70
C ILE A 12 15.02 14.40 -24.14
N SER A 13 16.19 14.93 -24.56
CA SER A 13 16.43 16.35 -24.86
C SER A 13 16.21 17.28 -23.66
N ASN A 14 14.96 17.52 -23.27
CA ASN A 14 14.58 18.35 -22.14
C ASN A 14 13.52 17.65 -21.28
N PRO A 15 13.61 17.71 -19.94
CA PRO A 15 12.63 17.09 -19.05
C PRO A 15 11.28 17.85 -19.05
N PRO A 16 10.15 17.18 -18.74
CA PRO A 16 8.83 17.81 -18.65
C PRO A 16 8.77 18.91 -17.57
N ILE A 17 8.32 20.11 -17.95
CA ILE A 17 8.35 21.29 -17.06
C ILE A 17 7.14 21.39 -16.12
N HIS A 18 5.98 20.84 -16.50
CA HIS A 18 4.72 21.10 -15.80
C HIS A 18 4.70 20.54 -14.38
N GLY A 19 5.08 19.26 -14.21
CA GLY A 19 5.15 18.62 -12.89
C GLY A 19 6.17 19.27 -11.96
N ALA A 20 7.32 19.69 -12.50
CA ALA A 20 8.35 20.40 -11.75
C ALA A 20 7.83 21.75 -11.21
N ARG A 21 7.05 22.49 -12.02
CA ARG A 21 6.43 23.75 -11.59
C ARG A 21 5.40 23.54 -10.48
N ILE A 22 4.56 22.51 -10.59
CA ILE A 22 3.58 22.16 -9.54
C ILE A 22 4.30 21.83 -8.22
N ALA A 23 5.30 20.94 -8.26
CA ALA A 23 6.08 20.57 -7.08
C ALA A 23 6.76 21.78 -6.43
N ALA A 24 7.35 22.67 -7.24
CA ALA A 24 7.97 23.90 -6.75
C ALA A 24 6.96 24.83 -6.06
N ARG A 25 5.74 24.94 -6.61
CA ARG A 25 4.69 25.80 -6.04
C ARG A 25 4.11 25.25 -4.74
N ILE A 26 3.96 23.92 -4.64
CA ILE A 26 3.25 23.24 -3.55
C ILE A 26 4.15 22.90 -2.36
N ARG A 27 5.49 22.96 -2.51
CA ARG A 27 6.52 22.47 -1.59
C ARG A 27 6.31 22.76 -0.10
N LEU A 28 5.69 23.89 0.27
CA LEU A 28 5.46 24.26 1.68
C LEU A 28 4.00 24.16 2.12
N LEU A 29 3.04 24.07 1.19
CA LEU A 29 1.61 24.23 1.49
C LEU A 29 0.89 22.93 1.87
N ARG A 30 1.44 21.74 1.55
CA ARG A 30 0.71 20.46 1.64
C ARG A 30 1.33 19.41 2.58
N LEU A 31 2.22 19.82 3.48
CA LEU A 31 2.76 18.91 4.50
C LEU A 31 1.66 18.33 5.40
N LYS A 32 0.60 19.10 5.68
CA LYS A 32 -0.57 18.65 6.46
C LYS A 32 -1.36 17.56 5.72
N ASP A 33 -1.64 17.75 4.43
CA ASP A 33 -2.34 16.75 3.61
C ASP A 33 -1.52 15.44 3.53
N MET A 34 -0.21 15.55 3.35
CA MET A 34 0.68 14.38 3.33
C MET A 34 0.68 13.63 4.66
N LYS A 35 0.73 14.36 5.78
CA LYS A 35 0.63 13.76 7.11
C LYS A 35 -0.72 13.06 7.30
N HIS A 36 -1.82 13.72 6.95
CA HIS A 36 -3.16 13.11 7.03
C HIS A 36 -3.26 11.82 6.20
N MET A 37 -2.70 11.79 4.98
CA MET A 37 -2.66 10.57 4.17
C MET A 37 -1.81 9.47 4.83
N ALA A 38 -0.66 9.82 5.41
CA ALA A 38 0.19 8.87 6.12
C ALA A 38 -0.51 8.30 7.38
N ASP A 39 -1.13 9.17 8.17
CA ASP A 39 -1.89 8.80 9.38
C ASP A 39 -3.04 7.85 9.02
N ARG A 40 -3.73 8.09 7.89
CA ARG A 40 -4.75 7.16 7.38
C ARG A 40 -4.17 5.78 7.09
N ILE A 41 -3.02 5.70 6.42
CA ILE A 41 -2.38 4.41 6.13
C ILE A 41 -2.00 3.68 7.42
N ILE A 42 -1.44 4.39 8.40
CA ILE A 42 -1.08 3.83 9.71
C ILE A 42 -2.33 3.30 10.41
N SER A 43 -3.42 4.08 10.42
CA SER A 43 -4.69 3.66 11.03
C SER A 43 -5.26 2.39 10.39
N MET A 44 -5.19 2.26 9.06
CA MET A 44 -5.70 1.08 8.34
C MET A 44 -4.84 -0.16 8.59
N ARG A 45 -3.52 -0.01 8.82
CA ARG A 45 -2.65 -1.13 9.23
C ARG A 45 -3.06 -1.69 10.59
N LEU A 46 -3.26 -0.80 11.56
CA LEU A 46 -3.70 -1.17 12.90
C LEU A 46 -5.07 -1.85 12.84
N HIS A 47 -6.02 -1.22 12.14
CA HIS A 47 -7.38 -1.74 11.99
C HIS A 47 -7.40 -3.14 11.36
N LEU A 48 -6.65 -3.37 10.27
CA LEU A 48 -6.58 -4.68 9.64
C LEU A 48 -6.03 -5.76 10.58
N ARG A 49 -4.92 -5.48 11.29
CA ARG A 49 -4.34 -6.40 12.27
C ARG A 49 -5.35 -6.72 13.39
N ASP A 50 -6.02 -5.70 13.90
CA ASP A 50 -6.98 -5.87 15.01
C ASP A 50 -8.18 -6.70 14.57
N MET A 51 -8.70 -6.49 13.36
CA MET A 51 -9.77 -7.32 12.81
C MET A 51 -9.32 -8.76 12.55
N LEU A 52 -8.09 -8.99 12.06
CA LEU A 52 -7.54 -10.35 11.92
C LEU A 52 -7.45 -11.09 13.25
N LYS A 53 -7.11 -10.37 14.32
CA LYS A 53 -7.11 -10.93 15.68
C LYS A 53 -8.52 -11.22 16.17
N LEU A 54 -9.49 -10.35 15.85
CA LEU A 54 -10.90 -10.51 16.23
C LEU A 54 -11.56 -11.69 15.51
N GLU A 55 -11.22 -11.93 14.24
CA GLU A 55 -11.64 -13.10 13.47
C GLU A 55 -11.02 -14.42 13.98
N GLY A 56 -10.07 -14.37 14.93
CA GLY A 56 -9.49 -15.57 15.55
C GLY A 56 -8.25 -16.12 14.85
N SER A 57 -7.56 -15.32 14.02
CA SER A 57 -6.33 -15.78 13.37
C SER A 57 -5.22 -16.06 14.38
N THR A 58 -4.65 -17.26 14.33
CA THR A 58 -3.52 -17.71 15.15
C THR A 58 -2.15 -17.29 14.60
N ARG A 59 -2.11 -16.82 13.35
CA ARG A 59 -0.89 -16.34 12.70
C ARG A 59 -0.45 -14.99 13.28
N ASN A 60 0.86 -14.78 13.31
CA ASN A 60 1.41 -13.47 13.65
C ASN A 60 1.24 -12.51 12.45
N TRP A 61 0.46 -11.44 12.66
CA TRP A 61 0.21 -10.38 11.68
C TRP A 61 0.90 -9.05 12.02
N GLN A 62 1.83 -9.06 12.97
CA GLN A 62 2.49 -7.84 13.47
C GLN A 62 3.28 -7.11 12.36
N HIS A 63 3.78 -7.85 11.37
CA HIS A 63 4.44 -7.29 10.18
C HIS A 63 3.56 -6.35 9.36
N ILE A 64 2.22 -6.44 9.46
CA ILE A 64 1.31 -5.47 8.82
C ILE A 64 1.49 -4.07 9.42
N VAL A 65 1.79 -3.99 10.72
CA VAL A 65 1.98 -2.72 11.43
C VAL A 65 3.43 -2.24 11.34
N ASP A 66 4.40 -3.16 11.42
CA ASP A 66 5.82 -2.80 11.45
C ASP A 66 6.35 -2.32 10.08
N GLN A 67 5.75 -2.76 8.97
CA GLN A 67 6.16 -2.36 7.63
C GLN A 67 5.77 -0.89 7.32
N ILE A 68 6.67 -0.17 6.67
CA ILE A 68 6.50 1.24 6.31
C ILE A 68 6.06 1.39 4.85
N GLY A 69 5.18 2.37 4.59
CA GLY A 69 4.77 2.76 3.25
C GLY A 69 3.34 2.35 2.91
N MET A 70 2.97 2.38 1.63
CA MET A 70 1.60 2.09 1.17
C MET A 70 1.31 0.59 0.98
N PHE A 71 2.36 -0.21 0.88
CA PHE A 71 2.26 -1.64 0.56
C PHE A 71 2.64 -2.49 1.76
N CYS A 72 2.07 -3.69 1.82
CA CYS A 72 2.40 -4.67 2.82
C CYS A 72 2.54 -6.04 2.16
N TYR A 73 3.61 -6.75 2.47
CA TYR A 73 3.70 -8.18 2.16
C TYR A 73 2.98 -8.95 3.26
N THR A 74 1.91 -9.67 2.91
CA THR A 74 1.10 -10.42 3.88
C THR A 74 1.72 -11.76 4.27
N GLY A 75 2.60 -12.31 3.43
CA GLY A 75 3.23 -13.62 3.64
C GLY A 75 2.33 -14.80 3.24
N ILE A 76 1.25 -14.56 2.50
CA ILE A 76 0.37 -15.62 1.97
C ILE A 76 0.94 -16.18 0.67
N THR A 77 0.62 -17.45 0.37
CA THR A 77 1.13 -18.14 -0.83
C THR A 77 0.33 -17.77 -2.08
N PRO A 78 0.88 -18.00 -3.29
CA PRO A 78 0.16 -17.76 -4.54
C PRO A 78 -1.18 -18.52 -4.64
N GLU A 79 -1.28 -19.71 -4.05
CA GLU A 79 -2.53 -20.49 -3.99
C GLU A 79 -3.58 -19.81 -3.11
N GLN A 80 -3.15 -19.24 -1.98
CA GLN A 80 -4.02 -18.46 -1.09
C GLN A 80 -4.46 -17.15 -1.76
N VAL A 81 -3.57 -16.49 -2.53
CA VAL A 81 -3.92 -15.34 -3.37
C VAL A 81 -5.01 -15.72 -4.38
N GLN A 82 -4.88 -16.87 -5.05
CA GLN A 82 -5.86 -17.29 -6.04
C GLN A 82 -7.23 -17.56 -5.41
N ARG A 83 -7.27 -18.14 -4.21
CA ARG A 83 -8.53 -18.31 -3.45
C ARG A 83 -9.16 -16.98 -3.07
N LEU A 84 -8.37 -15.99 -2.65
CA LEU A 84 -8.88 -14.63 -2.39
C LEU A 84 -9.52 -14.00 -3.62
N ILE A 85 -8.93 -14.21 -4.80
CA ILE A 85 -9.47 -13.71 -6.06
C ILE A 85 -10.77 -14.43 -6.42
N ASN A 86 -10.76 -15.77 -6.41
CA ASN A 86 -11.89 -16.56 -6.91
C ASN A 86 -13.10 -16.53 -5.96
N ASP A 87 -12.87 -16.70 -4.66
CA ASP A 87 -13.94 -16.92 -3.69
C ASP A 87 -14.43 -15.59 -3.08
N TYR A 88 -13.55 -14.58 -3.02
CA TYR A 88 -13.82 -13.31 -2.33
C TYR A 88 -13.72 -12.07 -3.22
N SER A 89 -13.30 -12.21 -4.48
CA SER A 89 -13.09 -11.07 -5.40
C SER A 89 -12.11 -10.03 -4.85
N ILE A 90 -11.08 -10.46 -4.11
CA ILE A 90 -10.03 -9.59 -3.57
C ILE A 90 -8.78 -9.74 -4.42
N TYR A 91 -8.39 -8.66 -5.11
CA TYR A 91 -7.27 -8.64 -6.04
C TYR A 91 -5.99 -8.07 -5.42
N LEU A 92 -4.92 -8.82 -5.54
CA LEU A 92 -3.59 -8.50 -5.04
C LEU A 92 -2.53 -9.18 -5.93
N THR A 93 -1.26 -8.80 -5.76
CA THR A 93 -0.18 -9.43 -6.53
C THR A 93 0.10 -10.85 -6.04
N LYS A 94 0.59 -11.72 -6.93
CA LYS A 94 0.82 -13.15 -6.67
C LYS A 94 1.81 -13.42 -5.53
N ASP A 95 2.67 -12.46 -5.21
CA ASP A 95 3.62 -12.48 -4.09
C ASP A 95 3.00 -12.04 -2.75
N GLY A 96 1.67 -11.89 -2.67
CA GLY A 96 0.96 -11.52 -1.46
C GLY A 96 1.11 -10.04 -1.06
N ARG A 97 1.59 -9.17 -1.95
CA ARG A 97 1.68 -7.73 -1.68
C ARG A 97 0.31 -7.05 -1.85
N ILE A 98 -0.19 -6.45 -0.77
CA ILE A 98 -1.44 -5.68 -0.76
C ILE A 98 -1.17 -4.18 -0.75
N SER A 99 -2.10 -3.40 -1.31
CA SER A 99 -2.14 -1.94 -1.15
C SER A 99 -3.01 -1.57 0.04
N VAL A 100 -2.39 -1.11 1.12
CA VAL A 100 -3.10 -0.63 2.33
C VAL A 100 -3.96 0.60 1.99
N ALA A 101 -3.57 1.35 0.97
CA ALA A 101 -4.33 2.51 0.52
C ALA A 101 -5.76 2.17 0.05
N GLY A 102 -5.99 0.95 -0.45
CA GLY A 102 -7.32 0.48 -0.86
C GLY A 102 -8.21 -0.01 0.28
N ILE A 103 -7.69 -0.07 1.51
CA ILE A 103 -8.44 -0.48 2.70
C ILE A 103 -9.21 0.72 3.23
N THR A 104 -10.45 0.46 3.62
CA THR A 104 -11.40 1.42 4.19
C THR A 104 -12.10 0.80 5.40
N ASN A 105 -12.71 1.64 6.24
CA ASN A 105 -13.51 1.17 7.38
C ASN A 105 -14.68 0.26 6.95
N HIS A 106 -15.15 0.36 5.70
CA HIS A 106 -16.25 -0.45 5.19
C HIS A 106 -15.80 -1.85 4.73
N ASN A 107 -14.56 -2.01 4.25
CA ASN A 107 -14.09 -3.26 3.65
C ASN A 107 -13.08 -4.03 4.52
N VAL A 108 -12.51 -3.40 5.55
CA VAL A 108 -11.44 -4.00 6.38
C VAL A 108 -11.91 -5.27 7.09
N ALA A 109 -13.15 -5.32 7.57
CA ALA A 109 -13.75 -6.51 8.18
C ALA A 109 -13.82 -7.68 7.17
N TYR A 110 -14.32 -7.39 5.97
CA TYR A 110 -14.44 -8.37 4.90
C TYR A 110 -13.07 -8.93 4.48
N LEU A 111 -12.08 -8.04 4.33
CA LEU A 111 -10.71 -8.41 4.01
C LEU A 111 -10.09 -9.30 5.11
N ALA A 112 -10.25 -8.93 6.39
CA ALA A 112 -9.72 -9.69 7.51
C ALA A 112 -10.31 -11.12 7.55
N ARG A 113 -11.63 -11.24 7.41
CA ARG A 113 -12.31 -12.54 7.36
C ARG A 113 -11.86 -13.38 6.17
N ALA A 114 -11.75 -12.79 4.98
CA ALA A 114 -11.29 -13.51 3.79
C ALA A 114 -9.84 -13.99 3.95
N LEU A 115 -8.94 -13.13 4.46
CA LEU A 115 -7.56 -13.50 4.76
C LEU A 115 -7.48 -14.61 5.81
N HIS A 116 -8.29 -14.54 6.86
CA HIS A 116 -8.36 -15.59 7.87
C HIS A 116 -8.78 -16.94 7.25
N ASN A 117 -9.86 -16.94 6.46
CA ASN A 117 -10.39 -18.16 5.84
C ASN A 117 -9.43 -18.84 4.85
N VAL A 118 -8.59 -18.08 4.14
CA VAL A 118 -7.61 -18.68 3.21
C VAL A 118 -6.29 -19.05 3.89
N THR A 119 -6.05 -18.57 5.11
CA THR A 119 -4.81 -18.82 5.88
C THR A 119 -4.96 -19.81 7.04
N GLN A 120 -6.19 -20.26 7.31
CA GLN A 120 -6.49 -21.46 8.08
C GLN A 120 -5.88 -22.70 7.42
#